data_AF-A0A090YLZ4-F1
#
_entry.id   AF-A0A090YLZ4-F1
#
_cell.length_a   1.000
_cell.length_b   1.000
_cell.length_c   1.000
_cell.angle_alpha   90.00
_cell.angle_beta   90.00
_cell.angle_gamma   90.00
#
_symmetry.space_group_name_H-M   'P 1'
#
loop_
_entity.id
_entity.type
_entity.pdbx_description
1 polymer ?
#
loop_
_entity_poly.entity_id
_entity_poly.type
_entity_poly.pdbx_seq_one_letter_code
_entity_poly.pdbx_strand_id
1 'polypeptide(L)' 'MNTVAREKKRTLLIISRKSKGLTQSELAERVGISRPYLANIERGEYDPSLKVAQLLSQQLGKPIDDLF' A
#
# COMPACT_ATOMS: atom_id res chain seq x y z
N MET A 1 20.64 -11.25 20.85
CA MET A 1 20.68 -10.35 19.66
C MET A 1 19.66 -10.86 18.66
N ASN A 2 18.42 -10.35 18.71
CA ASN A 2 17.37 -10.79 17.80
C ASN A 2 17.09 -9.66 16.80
N THR A 3 17.83 -9.63 15.71
CA THR A 3 17.68 -8.60 14.66
C THR A 3 17.38 -9.29 13.34
N VAL A 4 16.15 -9.78 13.19
CA VAL A 4 15.61 -10.24 11.91
C VAL A 4 14.33 -9.49 11.57
N ALA A 5 14.33 -8.16 11.71
CA ALA A 5 13.33 -7.32 11.07
C ALA A 5 13.82 -7.00 9.65
N ARG A 6 13.73 -7.97 8.71
CA ARG A 6 13.71 -7.60 7.29
C ARG A 6 12.33 -6.98 7.04
N GLU A 7 12.20 -5.67 7.26
CA GLU A 7 10.99 -4.91 6.92
C GLU A 7 10.64 -5.18 5.45
N LYS A 8 9.43 -5.70 5.24
CA LYS A 8 9.06 -6.38 4.01
C LYS A 8 8.29 -5.41 3.12
N LYS A 9 8.85 -5.08 1.96
CA LYS A 9 8.15 -4.38 0.86
C LYS A 9 6.77 -5.02 0.63
N ARG A 10 5.70 -4.21 0.58
CA ARG A 10 4.32 -4.66 0.38
C ARG A 10 4.09 -5.04 -1.09
N THR A 11 4.69 -6.16 -1.51
CA THR A 11 4.71 -6.61 -2.90
C THR A 11 3.31 -6.80 -3.48
N LEU A 12 2.36 -7.33 -2.70
CA LEU A 12 0.99 -7.53 -3.16
C LEU A 12 0.26 -6.21 -3.44
N LEU A 13 0.43 -5.21 -2.57
CA LEU A 13 -0.06 -3.85 -2.79
C LEU A 13 0.51 -3.24 -4.08
N ILE A 14 1.83 -3.36 -4.29
CA ILE A 14 2.51 -2.84 -5.48
C ILE A 14 2.02 -3.53 -6.75
N ILE A 15 1.90 -4.85 -6.74
CA ILE A 15 1.41 -5.64 -7.88
C ILE A 15 -0.03 -5.24 -8.20
N SER A 16 -0.89 -5.13 -7.20
CA SER A 16 -2.30 -4.77 -7.38
C SER A 16 -2.46 -3.34 -7.93
N ARG A 17 -1.63 -2.40 -7.51
CA ARG A 17 -1.61 -1.05 -8.11
C ARG A 17 -1.16 -1.10 -9.57
N LYS A 18 -0.06 -1.80 -9.85
CA LYS A 18 0.50 -1.90 -11.20
C LYS A 18 -0.41 -2.65 -12.18
N SER A 19 -1.14 -3.67 -11.72
CA SER A 19 -2.10 -4.40 -12.57
C SER A 19 -3.28 -3.54 -13.00
N LYS A 20 -3.60 -2.48 -12.24
CA LYS A 20 -4.55 -1.44 -12.63
C LYS A 20 -3.96 -0.31 -13.49
N GLY A 21 -2.67 -0.39 -13.85
CA GLY A 21 -1.99 0.65 -14.62
C GLY A 21 -1.76 1.95 -13.86
N LEU A 22 -1.90 1.95 -12.52
CA LEU A 22 -1.81 3.17 -11.71
C LEU A 22 -0.38 3.46 -11.27
N THR A 23 0.02 4.72 -11.38
CA THR A 23 1.17 5.28 -10.68
C THR A 23 0.88 5.44 -9.18
N GLN A 24 1.92 5.65 -8.37
CA GLN A 24 1.74 5.96 -6.95
C GLN A 24 0.94 7.25 -6.76
N SER A 25 1.17 8.27 -7.59
CA SER A 25 0.46 9.55 -7.46
C SER A 25 -1.04 9.39 -7.71
N GLU A 26 -1.42 8.65 -8.76
CA GLU A 26 -2.83 8.43 -9.09
C GLU A 26 -3.56 7.61 -8.02
N LEU A 27 -2.93 6.56 -7.47
CA LEU A 27 -3.55 5.80 -6.38
C LEU A 27 -3.64 6.65 -5.11
N ALA A 28 -2.61 7.41 -4.79
CA ALA A 28 -2.58 8.27 -3.60
C ALA A 28 -3.68 9.34 -3.68
N GLU A 29 -3.85 9.98 -4.83
CA GLU A 29 -4.93 10.95 -5.10
C GLU A 29 -6.32 10.31 -4.91
N ARG A 30 -6.57 9.14 -5.49
CA ARG A 30 -7.85 8.42 -5.35
C ARG A 30 -8.17 8.03 -3.90
N VAL A 31 -7.15 7.76 -3.10
CA VAL A 31 -7.29 7.40 -1.68
C VAL A 31 -7.36 8.65 -0.78
N GLY A 32 -6.99 9.82 -1.29
CA GLY A 32 -6.93 11.07 -0.51
C GLY A 32 -5.72 11.13 0.42
N ILE A 33 -4.58 10.57 0.00
CA ILE A 33 -3.31 10.62 0.75
C ILE A 33 -2.18 11.19 -0.10
N SER A 34 -1.06 11.55 0.53
CA SER A 34 0.11 12.03 -0.20
C SER A 34 0.84 10.86 -0.89
N ARG A 35 1.43 11.12 -2.06
CA ARG A 35 2.27 10.14 -2.77
C ARG A 35 3.43 9.61 -1.89
N PRO A 36 4.18 10.45 -1.13
CA PRO A 36 5.20 9.95 -0.20
C PRO A 36 4.64 8.99 0.84
N TYR A 37 3.45 9.25 1.39
CA TYR A 37 2.82 8.36 2.36
C TYR A 37 2.49 7.00 1.75
N LEU A 38 1.91 6.96 0.54
CA LEU A 38 1.71 5.69 -0.18
C LEU A 38 3.05 4.99 -0.45
N ALA A 39 4.10 5.72 -0.82
CA ALA A 39 5.41 5.14 -1.09
C ALA A 39 6.03 4.50 0.16
N ASN A 40 5.84 5.10 1.35
CA ASN A 40 6.29 4.52 2.62
C ASN A 40 5.50 3.24 2.97
N ILE A 41 4.18 3.25 2.74
CA ILE A 41 3.33 2.05 2.89
C ILE A 41 3.83 0.93 1.96
N GLU A 42 4.08 1.24 0.69
CA GLU A 42 4.57 0.23 -0.27
C GLU A 42 5.96 -0.33 0.08
N ARG A 43 6.82 0.46 0.72
CA ARG A 43 8.11 -0.01 1.23
C ARG A 43 7.99 -0.80 2.53
N GLY A 44 6.82 -0.79 3.18
CA GLY A 44 6.58 -1.44 4.46
C GLY A 44 7.13 -0.65 5.64
N GLU A 45 7.52 0.61 5.44
CA GLU A 45 8.04 1.48 6.49
C GLU A 45 6.90 2.00 7.39
N TYR A 46 5.68 2.05 6.86
CA TYR A 46 4.50 2.61 7.52
C TYR A 46 3.33 1.66 7.36
N ASP A 47 2.65 1.35 8.47
CA ASP A 47 1.35 0.72 8.41
C ASP A 47 0.26 1.77 8.18
N PRO A 48 -0.63 1.57 7.20
CA PRO A 48 -1.74 2.49 6.99
C PRO A 48 -2.73 2.40 8.15
N SER A 49 -3.48 3.49 8.39
CA SER A 49 -4.67 3.39 9.23
C SER A 49 -5.69 2.42 8.62
N LEU A 50 -6.58 1.85 9.44
CA LEU A 50 -7.67 1.00 8.95
C LEU A 50 -8.47 1.68 7.84
N LYS A 51 -8.71 2.99 7.97
CA LYS A 51 -9.42 3.78 6.96
C LYS A 51 -8.67 3.81 5.62
N VAL A 52 -7.35 4.02 5.65
CA VAL A 52 -6.51 4.02 4.44
C VAL A 52 -6.43 2.62 3.83
N ALA A 53 -6.31 1.57 4.64
CA ALA A 53 -6.32 0.18 4.17
C ALA A 53 -7.64 -0.19 3.47
N GLN A 54 -8.78 0.22 4.04
CA GLN A 54 -10.10 0.02 3.43
C GLN A 54 -10.24 0.77 2.10
N LEU A 55 -9.76 2.02 2.02
CA LEU A 55 -9.79 2.79 0.77
C LEU A 55 -8.88 2.17 -0.30
N LEU A 56 -7.69 1.71 0.07
CA LEU A 56 -6.79 0.99 -0.85
C LEU A 56 -7.45 -0.30 -1.36
N SER A 57 -8.08 -1.07 -0.47
CA SER A 57 -8.86 -2.26 -0.81
C SER A 57 -9.96 -1.95 -1.84
N GLN A 58 -10.74 -0.89 -1.62
CA GLN A 58 -11.78 -0.44 -2.55
C GLN A 58 -11.21 -0.01 -3.91
N GLN A 59 -10.16 0.82 -3.92
CA GLN A 59 -9.55 1.32 -5.15
C GLN A 59 -8.87 0.19 -5.95
N LEU A 60 -8.35 -0.83 -5.28
CA LEU A 60 -7.64 -1.95 -5.91
C LEU A 60 -8.54 -3.17 -6.15
N GLY A 61 -9.76 -3.21 -5.62
CA GLY A 61 -10.70 -4.32 -5.79
C GLY A 61 -10.17 -5.63 -5.19
N LYS A 62 -9.47 -5.53 -4.05
CA LYS A 62 -8.83 -6.65 -3.36
C LYS A 62 -9.16 -6.62 -1.87
N PRO A 63 -9.40 -7.76 -1.21
CA PRO A 63 -9.46 -7.82 0.25
C PRO A 63 -8.22 -7.21 0.90
N ILE A 64 -8.34 -6.72 2.14
CA ILE A 64 -7.20 -6.14 2.88
C ILE A 64 -6.09 -7.19 3.06
N ASP A 65 -6.46 -8.43 3.38
CA ASP A 65 -5.54 -9.57 3.56
C ASP A 65 -4.77 -9.93 2.27
N ASP A 66 -5.31 -9.57 1.11
CA ASP A 66 -4.65 -9.75 -0.19
C ASP A 66 -3.67 -8.60 -0.51
N LEU A 67 -3.64 -7.54 0.32
CA LEU A 67 -2.80 -6.36 0.11
C LEU A 67 -1.67 -6.22 1.15
N PHE A 68 -1.88 -6.69 2.38
CA PHE A 68 -0.99 -6.47 3.54
C PHE A 68 -0.61 -7.77 4.24
#